data_AF-A0A921KK40-F1
#
_entry.id   AF-A0A921KK40-F1
#
_cell.length_a   1.000
_cell.length_b   1.000
_cell.length_c   1.000
_cell.angle_alpha   90.00
_cell.angle_beta   90.00
_cell.angle_gamma   90.00
#
_symmetry.space_group_name_H-M   'P 1'
#
loop_
_entity.id
_entity.type
_entity.pdbx_description
1 polymer ?
#
loop_
_entity_poly.entity_id
_entity_poly.type
_entity_poly.pdbx_seq_one_letter_code
_entity_poly.pdbx_strand_id
1 'polypeptide(L)'
;MRQAIGTTWILQLVIIFMLIFVAFLALSINYTKAFKIKNELVTIVEKYEGVTQGEDSPVYLLNNYLKYNNYTVTGRCNEGDWGNQNLNEPILEEVKTNEKYYYCVRKIDDSTESAPSRAKYKVRMFFKFSLPVIGDIFTFSVEGTTIPIKESSNDINVVSD
;
A
#
# COMPACT_ATOMS: atom_id res chain seq x y z
N MET A 1 -27.46 8.85 47.95
CA MET A 1 -27.25 8.49 46.53
C MET A 1 -26.39 9.49 45.72
N ARG A 2 -25.97 10.65 46.27
CA ARG A 2 -25.15 11.66 45.58
C ARG A 2 -23.68 11.27 45.31
N GLN A 3 -23.18 10.21 45.96
CA GLN A 3 -21.81 9.70 45.79
C GLN A 3 -21.64 8.83 44.52
N ALA A 4 -22.71 8.30 43.94
CA ALA A 4 -22.63 7.48 42.72
C ALA A 4 -22.33 8.31 41.46
N ILE A 5 -22.73 9.60 41.45
CA ILE A 5 -22.58 10.50 40.29
C ILE A 5 -21.10 10.81 40.00
N GLY A 6 -20.25 10.91 41.03
CA GLY A 6 -18.82 11.15 40.86
C GLY A 6 -18.07 9.94 40.28
N THR A 7 -18.45 8.73 40.69
CA THR A 7 -17.81 7.49 40.23
C THR A 7 -18.13 7.17 38.77
N THR A 8 -19.37 7.42 38.31
CA THR A 8 -19.74 7.23 36.89
C THR A 8 -18.94 8.13 35.95
N TRP A 9 -18.69 9.39 36.34
CA TRP A 9 -17.91 10.33 35.53
C TRP A 9 -16.46 9.86 35.33
N ILE A 10 -15.82 9.38 36.40
CA ILE A 10 -14.45 8.85 36.34
C ILE A 10 -14.39 7.56 35.52
N LEU A 11 -15.36 6.65 35.70
CA LEU A 11 -15.46 5.43 34.91
C LEU A 11 -15.56 5.71 33.41
N GLN A 12 -16.37 6.70 33.02
CA GLN A 12 -16.54 7.06 31.61
C GLN A 12 -15.25 7.63 31.00
N LEU A 13 -14.50 8.42 31.77
CA LEU A 13 -13.18 8.92 31.34
C LEU A 13 -12.19 7.76 31.13
N VAL A 14 -12.14 6.80 32.06
CA VAL A 14 -11.26 5.61 31.93
C VAL A 14 -11.63 4.77 30.70
N ILE A 15 -12.93 4.58 30.43
CA ILE A 15 -13.41 3.85 29.25
C ILE A 15 -12.99 4.56 27.96
N ILE A 16 -13.14 5.88 27.88
CA ILE A 16 -12.71 6.66 26.70
C ILE A 16 -11.20 6.51 26.48
N PHE A 17 -10.40 6.61 27.55
CA PHE A 17 -8.95 6.47 27.44
C PHE A 17 -8.53 5.06 26.99
N MET A 18 -9.19 4.02 27.50
CA MET A 18 -9.03 2.64 27.03
C MET A 18 -9.36 2.49 25.54
N LEU A 19 -10.47 3.08 25.09
CA LEU A 19 -10.86 3.02 23.67
C LEU A 19 -9.83 3.69 22.76
N ILE A 20 -9.29 4.84 23.17
CA ILE A 20 -8.23 5.53 22.43
C ILE A 20 -6.97 4.68 22.34
N PHE A 21 -6.58 4.01 23.44
CA PHE A 21 -5.41 3.15 23.45
C PHE A 21 -5.58 1.93 22.54
N VAL A 22 -6.72 1.26 22.59
CA VAL A 22 -7.04 0.13 21.70
C VAL A 22 -7.06 0.58 20.23
N ALA A 23 -7.65 1.73 19.95
CA ALA A 23 -7.63 2.33 18.62
C ALA A 23 -6.21 2.59 18.11
N PHE A 24 -5.35 3.17 18.94
CA PHE A 24 -3.95 3.42 18.60
C PHE A 24 -3.16 2.13 18.33
N LEU A 25 -3.38 1.09 19.14
CA LEU A 25 -2.76 -0.23 18.92
C LEU A 25 -3.24 -0.87 17.61
N ALA A 26 -4.54 -0.81 17.32
CA ALA A 26 -5.09 -1.33 16.07
C ALA A 26 -4.49 -0.61 14.85
N LEU A 27 -4.37 0.71 14.91
CA LEU A 27 -3.72 1.52 13.87
C LEU A 27 -2.26 1.09 13.68
N SER A 28 -1.52 0.94 14.79
CA SER A 28 -0.10 0.56 14.76
C SER A 28 0.11 -0.81 14.10
N ILE A 29 -0.73 -1.80 14.45
CA ILE A 29 -0.66 -3.15 13.85
C ILE A 29 -0.92 -3.10 12.35
N ASN A 30 -1.97 -2.39 11.92
CA ASN A 30 -2.32 -2.29 10.50
C ASN A 30 -1.24 -1.54 9.72
N TYR A 31 -0.67 -0.49 10.30
CA TYR A 31 0.47 0.25 9.72
C TYR A 31 1.71 -0.65 9.55
N THR A 32 2.10 -1.40 10.59
CA THR A 32 3.28 -2.29 10.51
C THR A 32 3.10 -3.37 9.45
N LYS A 33 1.91 -3.95 9.31
CA LYS A 33 1.63 -4.94 8.25
C LYS A 33 1.79 -4.34 6.85
N ALA A 34 1.20 -3.17 6.63
CA ALA A 34 1.29 -2.46 5.36
C ALA A 34 2.74 -2.08 5.00
N PHE A 35 3.50 -1.61 5.99
CA PHE A 35 4.90 -1.26 5.82
C PHE A 35 5.78 -2.47 5.47
N LYS A 36 5.57 -3.61 6.13
CA LYS A 36 6.29 -4.86 5.84
C LYS A 36 6.01 -5.32 4.40
N ILE A 37 4.74 -5.37 4.02
CA ILE A 37 4.34 -5.82 2.67
C ILE A 37 4.88 -4.86 1.61
N LYS A 38 4.78 -3.55 1.82
CA LYS A 38 5.35 -2.54 0.94
C LYS A 38 6.85 -2.77 0.69
N ASN A 39 7.64 -3.02 1.73
CA ASN A 39 9.08 -3.23 1.58
C ASN A 39 9.41 -4.51 0.79
N GLU A 40 8.60 -5.55 0.95
CA GLU A 40 8.76 -6.81 0.22
C GLU A 40 8.37 -6.63 -1.25
N LEU A 41 7.31 -5.89 -1.56
CA LEU A 41 6.95 -5.54 -2.94
C LEU A 41 8.05 -4.71 -3.62
N VAL A 42 8.62 -3.72 -2.92
CA VAL A 42 9.77 -2.94 -3.40
C VAL A 42 10.97 -3.86 -3.68
N THR A 43 11.30 -4.76 -2.75
CA THR A 43 12.38 -5.74 -2.93
C THR A 43 12.16 -6.65 -4.14
N ILE A 44 10.91 -7.08 -4.39
CA ILE A 44 10.59 -7.89 -5.57
C ILE A 44 10.81 -7.06 -6.84
N VAL A 45 10.34 -5.82 -6.92
CA VAL A 45 10.56 -4.96 -8.08
C VAL A 45 12.06 -4.73 -8.32
N GLU A 46 12.83 -4.51 -7.26
CA GLU A 46 14.29 -4.34 -7.36
C GLU A 46 15.00 -5.60 -7.86
N LYS A 47 14.61 -6.78 -7.37
CA LYS A 47 15.25 -8.05 -7.74
C LYS A 47 15.04 -8.41 -9.22
N TYR A 48 13.92 -8.00 -9.79
CA TYR A 48 13.56 -8.29 -11.19
C TYR A 48 13.90 -7.13 -12.13
N GLU A 49 14.60 -6.10 -11.63
CA GLU A 49 15.03 -4.92 -12.39
C GLU A 49 13.89 -4.17 -13.11
N GLY A 50 12.64 -4.30 -12.65
CA GLY A 50 11.51 -3.71 -13.34
C GLY A 50 10.15 -4.33 -13.02
N VAL A 51 9.17 -3.96 -13.84
CA VAL A 51 7.77 -4.34 -13.67
C VAL A 51 7.22 -4.79 -15.02
N THR A 52 7.42 -6.07 -15.31
CA THR A 52 6.89 -6.77 -16.48
C THR A 52 5.56 -7.45 -16.15
N GLN A 53 4.65 -7.54 -17.11
CA GLN A 53 3.36 -8.25 -17.00
C GLN A 53 3.44 -9.64 -17.64
N GLY A 54 2.66 -10.61 -17.14
CA GLY A 54 2.58 -11.97 -17.70
C GLY A 54 2.67 -13.10 -16.67
N GLU A 55 2.61 -14.35 -17.15
CA GLU A 55 2.90 -15.52 -16.34
C GLU A 55 4.41 -15.56 -16.02
N ASP A 56 4.76 -15.86 -14.76
CA ASP A 56 6.13 -15.74 -14.20
C ASP A 56 6.73 -14.33 -14.13
N SER A 57 5.91 -13.29 -14.26
CA SER A 57 6.36 -11.90 -14.15
C SER A 57 6.49 -11.41 -12.69
N PRO A 58 7.21 -10.30 -12.43
CA PRO A 58 7.24 -9.70 -11.08
C PRO A 58 5.82 -9.37 -10.60
N VAL A 59 4.91 -8.92 -11.47
CA VAL A 59 3.50 -8.66 -11.14
C VAL A 59 2.79 -9.92 -10.62
N TYR A 60 3.04 -11.09 -11.22
CA TYR A 60 2.53 -12.36 -10.71
C TYR A 60 3.04 -12.65 -9.29
N LEU A 61 4.35 -12.43 -9.04
CA LEU A 61 4.94 -12.64 -7.72
C LEU A 61 4.39 -11.65 -6.68
N LEU A 62 4.21 -10.38 -7.04
CA LEU A 62 3.55 -9.36 -6.20
C LEU A 62 2.13 -9.81 -5.82
N ASN A 63 1.33 -10.24 -6.80
CA ASN A 63 -0.03 -10.71 -6.59
C ASN A 63 -0.10 -11.94 -5.69
N ASN A 64 0.76 -12.92 -5.93
CA ASN A 64 0.84 -14.12 -5.11
C ASN A 64 1.29 -13.80 -3.68
N TYR A 65 2.23 -12.88 -3.51
CA TYR A 65 2.68 -12.43 -2.19
C TYR A 65 1.55 -11.75 -1.40
N LEU A 66 0.77 -10.89 -2.05
CA LEU A 66 -0.40 -10.25 -1.43
C LEU A 66 -1.46 -11.27 -1.02
N LYS A 67 -1.75 -12.25 -1.87
CA LYS A 67 -2.67 -13.37 -1.58
C LYS A 67 -2.18 -14.23 -0.42
N TYR A 68 -0.91 -14.62 -0.43
CA TYR A 68 -0.30 -15.44 0.61
C TYR A 68 -0.39 -14.76 1.98
N ASN A 69 -0.22 -13.44 2.03
CA ASN A 69 -0.35 -12.65 3.26
C ASN A 69 -1.81 -12.24 3.58
N ASN A 70 -2.79 -12.72 2.81
CA ASN A 70 -4.21 -12.35 2.89
C ASN A 70 -4.44 -10.83 2.93
N TYR A 71 -3.66 -10.09 2.14
CA TYR A 71 -3.70 -8.64 2.11
C TYR A 71 -4.66 -8.15 1.03
N THR A 72 -5.92 -7.93 1.42
CA THR A 72 -7.01 -7.60 0.51
C THR A 72 -7.44 -6.13 0.56
N VAL A 73 -6.59 -5.27 1.11
CA VAL A 73 -6.89 -3.85 1.21
C VAL A 73 -6.71 -3.17 -0.15
N THR A 74 -7.76 -2.47 -0.59
CA THR A 74 -7.75 -1.70 -1.84
C THR A 74 -7.91 -0.20 -1.57
N GLY A 75 -7.31 0.64 -2.40
CA GLY A 75 -7.46 2.09 -2.34
C GLY A 75 -7.42 2.77 -3.70
N ARG A 76 -7.43 4.10 -3.70
CA ARG A 76 -7.38 4.91 -4.93
C ARG A 76 -5.94 5.27 -5.25
N CYS A 77 -5.54 5.04 -6.49
CA CYS A 77 -4.25 5.46 -7.03
C CYS A 77 -4.36 6.86 -7.64
N ASN A 78 -3.23 7.50 -7.92
CA ASN A 78 -3.22 8.78 -8.63
C ASN A 78 -3.27 8.55 -10.15
N GLU A 79 -3.64 9.58 -10.89
CA GLU A 79 -3.53 9.57 -12.36
C GLU A 79 -2.06 9.34 -12.78
N GLY A 80 -1.86 8.60 -13.87
CA GLY A 80 -0.54 8.17 -14.33
C GLY A 80 0.11 7.06 -13.48
N ASP A 81 -0.61 6.48 -12.51
CA ASP A 81 -0.18 5.22 -11.88
C ASP A 81 -0.69 4.03 -12.68
N TRP A 82 0.00 2.91 -12.54
CA TRP A 82 -0.46 1.59 -12.97
C TRP A 82 -0.88 0.79 -11.74
N GLY A 83 -2.03 0.11 -11.78
CA GLY A 83 -2.54 -0.64 -10.65
C GLY A 83 -3.10 -2.00 -11.03
N ASN A 84 -3.12 -2.91 -10.07
CA ASN A 84 -3.79 -4.21 -10.21
C ASN A 84 -5.13 -4.21 -9.45
N GLN A 85 -6.20 -4.61 -10.13
CA GLN A 85 -7.55 -4.75 -9.56
C GLN A 85 -7.93 -6.18 -9.22
N ASN A 86 -7.23 -7.16 -9.77
CA ASN A 86 -7.51 -8.57 -9.59
C ASN A 86 -6.21 -9.34 -9.35
N LEU A 87 -5.97 -9.76 -8.11
CA LEU A 87 -4.79 -10.53 -7.75
C LEU A 87 -4.71 -11.90 -8.47
N ASN A 88 -5.76 -12.35 -9.16
CA ASN A 88 -5.74 -13.56 -9.99
C ASN A 88 -5.13 -13.33 -11.37
N GLU A 89 -5.04 -12.08 -11.81
CA GLU A 89 -4.56 -11.73 -13.14
C GLU A 89 -3.29 -10.89 -12.98
N PRO A 90 -2.14 -11.31 -13.54
CA PRO A 90 -0.88 -10.58 -13.44
C PRO A 90 -0.81 -9.42 -14.44
N ILE A 91 -1.88 -8.64 -14.51
CA ILE A 91 -2.07 -7.51 -15.42
C ILE A 91 -2.07 -6.23 -14.59
N LEU A 92 -1.33 -5.23 -15.05
CA LEU A 92 -1.44 -3.87 -14.54
C LEU A 92 -2.18 -3.02 -15.56
N GLU A 93 -3.17 -2.29 -15.10
CA GLU A 93 -3.91 -1.33 -15.91
C GLU A 93 -3.56 0.08 -15.48
N GLU A 94 -3.64 1.01 -16.42
CA GLU A 94 -3.59 2.43 -16.10
C GLU A 94 -4.76 2.80 -15.16
N VAL A 95 -4.46 3.63 -14.18
CA VAL A 95 -5.42 3.94 -13.12
C VAL A 95 -6.58 4.77 -13.62
N LYS A 96 -7.80 4.27 -13.38
CA LYS A 96 -9.05 4.97 -13.64
C LYS A 96 -9.52 5.68 -12.36
N THR A 97 -9.96 6.93 -12.48
CA THR A 97 -10.29 7.84 -11.37
C THR A 97 -11.33 7.29 -10.38
N ASN A 98 -12.18 6.32 -10.79
CA ASN A 98 -13.24 5.78 -9.95
C ASN A 98 -13.02 4.33 -9.48
N GLU A 99 -11.89 3.72 -9.85
CA GLU A 99 -11.63 2.32 -9.52
C GLU A 99 -10.70 2.19 -8.31
N LYS A 100 -10.75 1.02 -7.66
CA LYS A 100 -9.92 0.70 -6.50
C LYS A 100 -8.94 -0.39 -6.90
N TYR A 101 -7.71 -0.23 -6.44
CA TYR A 101 -6.60 -1.11 -6.77
C TYR A 101 -5.98 -1.66 -5.48
N TYR A 102 -5.41 -2.86 -5.53
CA TYR A 102 -4.70 -3.47 -4.40
C TYR A 102 -3.37 -2.76 -4.11
N TYR A 103 -2.68 -2.36 -5.17
CA TYR A 103 -1.45 -1.59 -5.12
C TYR A 103 -1.31 -0.76 -6.40
N CYS A 104 -0.52 0.30 -6.30
CA CYS A 104 -0.16 1.16 -7.43
C CYS A 104 1.34 1.13 -7.63
N VAL A 105 1.77 1.22 -8.87
CA VAL A 105 3.16 1.32 -9.29
C VAL A 105 3.28 2.50 -10.24
N ARG A 106 4.25 3.37 -9.99
CA ARG A 106 4.68 4.42 -10.91
C ARG A 106 6.14 4.24 -11.26
N LYS A 107 6.45 4.28 -12.54
CA LYS A 107 7.83 4.37 -13.05
C LYS A 107 8.21 5.85 -13.15
N ILE A 108 9.35 6.21 -12.58
CA ILE A 108 9.90 7.56 -12.55
C ILE A 108 11.28 7.48 -13.20
N ASP A 109 11.52 8.26 -14.24
CA ASP A 109 12.84 8.31 -14.87
C ASP A 109 13.87 8.97 -13.95
N ASP A 110 15.01 8.31 -13.81
CA ASP A 110 16.19 8.80 -13.08
C ASP A 110 17.42 8.77 -13.99
N SER A 111 17.19 8.88 -15.30
CA SER A 111 18.25 8.93 -16.30
C SER A 111 19.09 10.19 -16.08
N THR A 112 20.39 9.99 -15.90
CA THR A 112 21.38 11.08 -15.81
C THR A 112 22.37 10.95 -16.95
N GLU A 113 23.06 12.03 -17.32
CA GLU A 113 24.06 12.01 -18.39
C GLU A 113 25.15 10.92 -18.21
N SER A 114 25.42 10.53 -16.96
CA SER A 114 26.40 9.48 -16.60
C SER A 114 25.81 8.06 -16.53
N ALA A 115 24.49 7.91 -16.56
CA ALA A 115 23.80 6.63 -16.51
C ALA A 115 22.48 6.70 -17.30
N PRO A 116 22.54 6.63 -18.65
CA PRO A 116 21.34 6.55 -19.47
C PRO A 116 20.58 5.25 -19.15
N SER A 117 19.24 5.32 -19.14
CA SER A 117 18.35 4.18 -18.85
C SER A 117 18.34 3.70 -17.39
N ARG A 118 18.18 4.63 -16.44
CA ARG A 118 17.86 4.31 -15.04
C ARG A 118 16.45 4.76 -14.71
N ALA A 119 15.68 3.88 -14.08
CA ALA A 119 14.34 4.17 -13.61
C ALA A 119 14.22 3.85 -12.11
N LYS A 120 13.42 4.64 -11.42
CA LYS A 120 12.96 4.40 -10.05
C LYS A 120 11.50 3.98 -10.10
N TYR A 121 11.13 3.02 -9.26
CA TYR A 121 9.75 2.57 -9.14
C TYR A 121 9.19 3.00 -7.79
N LYS A 122 8.07 3.71 -7.82
CA LYS A 122 7.29 4.06 -6.64
C LYS A 122 6.13 3.08 -6.51
N VAL A 123 6.10 2.33 -5.41
CA VAL A 123 5.02 1.42 -5.05
C VAL A 123 4.18 2.06 -3.95
N ARG A 124 2.87 2.15 -4.17
CA ARG A 124 1.89 2.65 -3.20
C ARG A 124 0.99 1.51 -2.73
N MET A 125 0.92 1.35 -1.41
CA MET A 125 0.07 0.37 -0.73
C MET A 125 -0.96 1.06 0.15
N PHE A 126 -2.07 0.36 0.42
CA PHE A 126 -3.18 0.92 1.20
C PHE A 126 -3.42 0.12 2.47
N PHE A 127 -3.74 0.79 3.57
CA PHE A 127 -4.15 0.14 4.82
C PHE A 127 -5.37 0.82 5.40
N LYS A 128 -6.23 0.03 6.07
CA LYS A 128 -7.43 0.54 6.69
C LYS A 128 -7.23 0.74 8.18
N PHE A 129 -7.84 1.80 8.69
CA PHE A 129 -8.05 1.97 10.11
C PHE A 129 -9.43 1.44 10.48
N SER A 130 -9.44 0.28 11.15
CA SER A 130 -10.64 -0.42 11.58
C SER A 130 -10.82 -0.26 13.09
N LEU A 131 -11.94 0.33 13.52
CA LEU A 131 -12.32 0.37 14.93
C LEU A 131 -13.22 -0.83 15.27
N PRO A 132 -12.99 -1.54 16.39
CA PRO A 132 -13.76 -2.72 16.77
C PRO A 132 -15.29 -2.52 16.84
N VAL A 133 -15.77 -1.29 17.02
CA VAL A 133 -17.20 -0.96 17.19
C VAL A 133 -17.79 -0.25 15.97
N ILE A 134 -16.97 0.43 15.16
CA ILE A 134 -17.44 1.33 14.09
C ILE A 134 -17.07 0.79 12.69
N GLY A 135 -16.17 -0.20 12.61
CA GLY A 135 -15.71 -0.76 11.34
C GLY A 135 -14.61 0.07 10.67
N ASP A 136 -14.52 -0.03 9.34
CA ASP A 136 -13.53 0.67 8.51
C ASP A 136 -13.87 2.16 8.40
N ILE A 137 -13.07 3.02 9.03
CA ILE A 137 -13.36 4.47 9.07
C ILE A 137 -12.50 5.28 8.10
N PHE A 138 -11.23 4.92 7.91
CA PHE A 138 -10.32 5.63 7.00
C PHE A 138 -9.40 4.64 6.29
N THR A 139 -9.13 4.91 5.00
CA THR A 139 -8.12 4.21 4.22
C THR A 139 -6.96 5.16 4.00
N PHE A 140 -5.78 4.77 4.42
CA PHE A 140 -4.55 5.52 4.26
C PHE A 140 -3.64 4.81 3.25
N SER A 141 -2.72 5.55 2.64
CA SER A 141 -1.71 5.00 1.75
C SER A 141 -0.31 5.13 2.36
N VAL A 142 0.55 4.17 2.08
CA VAL A 142 1.97 4.22 2.37
C VAL A 142 2.76 4.04 1.07
N GLU A 143 3.80 4.85 0.87
CA GLU A 143 4.61 4.85 -0.34
C GLU A 143 6.01 4.29 -0.07
N GLY A 144 6.55 3.55 -1.03
CA GLY A 144 7.92 3.07 -1.04
C GLY A 144 8.53 3.30 -2.42
N THR A 145 9.78 3.70 -2.46
CA THR A 145 10.52 3.91 -3.71
C THR A 145 11.69 2.95 -3.76
N THR A 146 11.91 2.33 -4.91
CA THR A 146 13.09 1.51 -5.15
C THR A 146 14.34 2.37 -5.31
N ILE A 147 15.50 1.73 -5.20
CA ILE A 147 16.73 2.31 -5.75
C ILE A 147 16.63 2.46 -7.28
N PRO A 148 17.46 3.32 -7.90
CA PRO A 148 17.52 3.41 -9.35
C PRO A 148 18.02 2.08 -9.93
N ILE A 149 17.20 1.44 -10.76
CA ILE A 149 17.51 0.19 -11.44
C ILE A 149 17.65 0.41 -12.94
N LYS A 150 18.37 -0.48 -13.62
CA LYS A 150 18.55 -0.41 -15.07
C LYS A 150 17.21 -0.67 -15.74
N GLU A 151 16.80 0.25 -16.60
CA GLU A 151 15.52 0.17 -17.29
C GLU A 151 15.49 -1.00 -18.28
N SER A 152 14.47 -1.85 -18.20
CA SER A 152 14.23 -2.93 -19.15
C SER A 152 13.22 -2.49 -20.22
N SER A 153 13.45 -2.88 -21.47
CA SER A 153 12.61 -2.50 -22.63
C SER A 153 11.19 -3.06 -22.58
N ASN A 154 10.89 -4.01 -21.68
CA ASN A 154 9.57 -4.64 -21.52
C ASN A 154 8.83 -4.17 -20.26
N ASP A 155 9.31 -3.10 -19.62
CA ASP A 155 8.69 -2.54 -18.43
C ASP A 155 7.45 -1.69 -18.76
N ILE A 156 6.60 -1.47 -17.75
CA ILE A 156 5.53 -0.46 -17.83
C ILE A 156 6.07 0.88 -18.35
N ASN A 157 5.28 1.56 -19.18
CA ASN A 157 5.68 2.83 -19.79
C ASN A 157 6.02 3.87 -18.71
N VAL A 158 7.06 4.66 -18.98
CA VAL A 158 7.39 5.82 -18.16
C VAL A 158 6.24 6.82 -18.26
N VAL A 159 5.79 7.32 -17.10
CA VAL A 159 4.96 8.51 -17.07
C VAL A 159 5.89 9.69 -16.84
N SER A 160 6.13 10.44 -17.92
CA SER A 160 6.84 11.71 -17.88
C SER A 160 5.95 12.75 -17.21
N ASP A 161 6.38 13.27 -16.05
CA ASP A 161 5.77 14.44 -15.39
C ASP A 161 5.85 15.69 -16.29
#